data_AF-A0A3N2IAX1-F1
#
_entry.id   AF-A0A3N2IAX1-F1
#
_cell.length_a   1.000
_cell.length_b   1.000
_cell.length_c   1.000
_cell.angle_alpha   90.00
_cell.angle_beta   90.00
_cell.angle_gamma   90.00
#
_symmetry.space_group_name_H-M   'P 1'
#
loop_
_entity.id
_entity.type
_entity.pdbx_description
1 polymer ?
#
loop_
_entity_poly.entity_id
_entity_poly.type
_entity_poly.pdbx_seq_one_letter_code
_entity_poly.pdbx_strand_id
1 'polypeptide(L)' 'MTETQTAALIFSPLFVVFGVCFVVFRQHISDAARRHRREQGVYVGPHTQTPGLMMIGGAVIALAGLGFGIAALTGAVA' A
#
# COMPACT_ATOMS: atom_id res chain seq x y z
N MET A 1 -7.46 26.32 6.07
CA MET A 1 -7.04 24.93 5.84
C MET A 1 -6.67 24.36 7.19
N THR A 2 -7.40 23.35 7.68
CA THR A 2 -7.15 22.74 8.99
C THR A 2 -5.86 21.90 8.94
N GLU A 3 -5.22 21.65 10.08
CA GLU A 3 -4.02 20.78 10.14
C GLU A 3 -4.30 19.40 9.53
N THR A 4 -5.52 18.89 9.73
CA THR A 4 -6.05 17.64 9.18
C THR A 4 -6.14 17.66 7.64
N GLN A 5 -6.58 18.76 7.03
CA GLN A 5 -6.60 18.92 5.57
C GLN A 5 -5.19 18.99 4.97
N THR A 6 -4.27 19.68 5.62
CA THR A 6 -2.88 19.77 5.18
C THR A 6 -2.20 18.41 5.23
N ALA A 7 -2.39 17.67 6.32
CA ALA A 7 -1.91 16.30 6.43
C ALA A 7 -2.53 15.41 5.34
N ALA A 8 -3.85 15.46 5.14
CA ALA A 8 -4.54 14.65 4.13
C ALA A 8 -4.01 14.92 2.71
N LEU A 9 -3.73 16.18 2.34
CA LEU A 9 -3.19 16.53 1.03
C LEU A 9 -1.75 16.06 0.81
N ILE A 10 -0.94 15.97 1.87
CA ILE A 10 0.44 15.46 1.80
C ILE A 10 0.45 13.93 1.79
N PHE A 11 -0.33 13.30 2.66
CA PHE A 11 -0.33 11.84 2.83
C PHE A 11 -1.13 11.11 1.73
N SER A 12 -2.18 11.72 1.18
CA SER A 12 -2.97 11.16 0.06
C SER A 12 -2.08 10.68 -1.11
N PRO A 13 -1.25 11.54 -1.74
CA PRO A 13 -0.39 11.10 -2.84
C PRO A 13 0.64 10.06 -2.40
N LEU A 14 1.15 10.13 -1.16
CA LEU A 14 2.03 9.10 -0.60
C LEU A 14 1.34 7.74 -0.52
N PHE A 15 0.10 7.67 -0.05
CA PHE A 15 -0.68 6.43 0.00
C PHE A 15 -0.97 5.88 -1.40
N VAL A 16 -1.31 6.75 -2.36
CA VAL A 16 -1.52 6.34 -3.76
C VAL A 16 -0.25 5.74 -4.36
N VAL A 17 0.88 6.45 -4.26
CA VAL A 17 2.18 5.99 -4.78
C VAL A 17 2.59 4.70 -4.09
N PHE A 18 2.46 4.62 -2.77
CA PHE A 18 2.77 3.41 -2.01
C PHE A 18 1.90 2.23 -2.45
N GLY A 19 0.58 2.41 -2.57
CA GLY A 19 -0.34 1.38 -3.02
C GLY A 19 -0.03 0.88 -4.43
N VAL A 20 0.24 1.79 -5.37
CA VAL A 20 0.63 1.46 -6.76
C VAL A 20 1.95 0.71 -6.78
N CYS A 21 2.98 1.21 -6.08
CA CYS A 21 4.27 0.55 -5.97
C CYS A 21 4.13 -0.85 -5.36
N PHE A 22 3.30 -1.01 -4.33
CA PHE A 22 3.05 -2.31 -3.72
C PHE A 22 2.43 -3.31 -4.69
N VAL A 23 1.50 -2.87 -5.56
CA VAL A 23 0.90 -3.73 -6.60
C VAL A 23 1.92 -4.06 -7.70
N VAL A 24 2.67 -3.07 -8.20
CA VAL A 24 3.62 -3.24 -9.31
C VAL A 24 4.81 -4.10 -8.88
N PHE A 25 5.42 -3.78 -7.74
CA PHE A 25 6.59 -4.49 -7.21
C PHE A 25 6.23 -5.71 -6.36
N ARG A 26 4.96 -6.15 -6.35
CA ARG A 26 4.50 -7.30 -5.54
C ARG A 26 5.36 -8.55 -5.71
N GLN A 27 5.79 -8.83 -6.94
CA GLN A 27 6.63 -10.00 -7.25
C GLN A 27 8.02 -9.85 -6.64
N HIS A 28 8.65 -8.69 -6.81
CA HIS A 28 9.96 -8.40 -6.19
C HIS A 28 9.91 -8.44 -4.66
N ILE A 29 8.86 -7.88 -4.05
CA ILE A 29 8.65 -7.93 -2.59
C ILE A 29 8.48 -9.38 -2.14
N SER A 30 7.73 -10.18 -2.90
CA SER A 30 7.55 -11.60 -2.59
C SER A 30 8.84 -12.39 -2.70
N ASP A 31 9.62 -12.16 -3.76
CA ASP A 31 10.90 -12.82 -3.96
C ASP A 31 11.91 -12.42 -2.88
N ALA A 32 11.97 -11.15 -2.51
CA ALA A 32 12.80 -10.66 -1.40
C ALA A 32 12.38 -11.29 -0.06
N ALA A 33 11.08 -11.35 0.24
CA ALA A 33 10.56 -11.96 1.46
C ALA A 33 10.83 -13.48 1.50
N ARG A 34 10.72 -14.17 0.37
CA ARG A 34 11.07 -15.60 0.24
C ARG A 34 12.55 -15.84 0.46
N ARG A 35 13.43 -14.99 -0.09
CA ARG A 35 14.89 -15.07 0.13
C ARG A 35 15.23 -14.88 1.60
N HIS A 36 14.69 -13.85 2.23
CA HIS A 36 14.96 -13.58 3.64
C HIS A 36 14.49 -14.71 4.57
N ARG A 37 13.32 -15.31 4.31
CA ARG A 37 12.83 -16.46 5.08
C ARG A 37 13.68 -17.72 4.86
N ARG A 38 14.22 -17.94 3.66
CA ARG A 38 15.17 -19.03 3.38
C ARG A 38 16.46 -18.83 4.17
N GLU A 39 16.98 -17.61 4.23
CA GLU A 39 18.17 -17.27 5.01
C GLU A 39 17.96 -17.51 6.52
N GLN A 40 16.73 -17.33 7.00
CA GLN A 40 16.33 -17.63 8.38
C GLN A 40 16.05 -19.12 8.65
N GLY A 41 16.22 -20.00 7.65
CA GLY A 41 15.93 -21.44 7.78
C GLY A 41 14.44 -21.78 7.94
N VAL A 42 13.54 -20.84 7.66
CA VAL A 42 12.10 -21.03 7.78
C VAL A 42 11.57 -21.71 6.52
N TYR A 43 10.76 -22.76 6.68
CA TYR A 43 10.09 -23.42 5.55
C TYR A 43 9.14 -22.44 4.82
N VAL A 44 9.39 -22.23 3.52
CA VAL A 44 8.61 -21.35 2.66
C VAL A 44 7.77 -22.21 1.72
N GLY A 45 6.49 -22.41 2.05
CA GLY A 45 5.55 -23.12 1.17
C GLY A 45 5.27 -22.38 -0.15
N PRO A 46 4.68 -23.05 -1.16
CA PRO A 46 4.44 -22.45 -2.47
C PRO A 46 3.57 -21.17 -2.45
N HIS A 47 2.80 -20.96 -1.37
CA HIS A 47 1.80 -19.90 -1.21
C HIS A 47 2.09 -18.92 -0.05
N THR A 48 3.34 -18.75 0.42
CA THR A 48 3.65 -17.88 1.58
C THR A 48 3.25 -16.41 1.41
N GLN A 49 3.06 -15.93 0.18
CA GLN A 49 2.37 -14.69 -0.13
C GLN A 49 1.46 -14.93 -1.32
N THR A 50 0.15 -14.74 -1.13
CA THR A 50 -0.86 -14.89 -2.17
C THR A 50 -0.87 -13.62 -3.04
N PRO A 51 -0.54 -13.72 -4.34
CA PRO A 51 -0.48 -12.55 -5.23
C PRO A 51 -1.77 -11.74 -5.26
N GLY A 52 -2.91 -12.41 -5.10
CA GLY A 52 -4.23 -11.77 -5.01
C GLY A 52 -4.39 -10.89 -3.77
N LEU A 53 -3.93 -11.36 -2.60
CA LEU A 53 -4.00 -10.57 -1.36
C LEU A 53 -3.08 -9.34 -1.41
N MET A 54 -1.91 -9.46 -2.06
CA MET A 54 -1.04 -8.29 -2.28
C MET A 54 -1.67 -7.28 -3.23
N MET A 55 -2.30 -7.75 -4.30
CA MET A 55 -3.01 -6.90 -5.25
C MET A 55 -4.18 -6.17 -4.58
N ILE A 56 -5.00 -6.89 -3.81
CA ILE A 56 -6.12 -6.33 -3.05
C ILE A 56 -5.61 -5.30 -2.03
N GLY A 57 -4.57 -5.64 -1.26
CA GLY A 57 -4.00 -4.74 -0.26
C GLY A 57 -3.49 -3.43 -0.88
N GLY A 58 -2.71 -3.52 -1.95
CA GLY A 58 -2.21 -2.32 -2.64
C GLY A 58 -3.32 -1.49 -3.29
N ALA A 59 -4.34 -2.14 -3.87
CA ALA A 59 -5.50 -1.46 -4.44
C ALA A 59 -6.33 -0.72 -3.38
N VAL A 60 -6.59 -1.36 -2.22
CA VAL A 60 -7.31 -0.72 -1.11
C VAL A 60 -6.55 0.50 -0.61
N ILE A 61 -5.22 0.41 -0.44
CA ILE A 61 -4.40 1.53 0.01
C ILE A 61 -4.43 2.68 -1.02
N ALA A 62 -4.32 2.36 -2.31
CA ALA A 62 -4.39 3.38 -3.37
C ALA A 62 -5.76 4.07 -3.42
N LEU A 63 -6.85 3.31 -3.32
CA LEU A 63 -8.21 3.83 -3.30
C LEU A 63 -8.49 4.67 -2.04
N ALA A 64 -7.97 4.25 -0.88
CA ALA A 64 -8.07 5.04 0.35
C ALA A 64 -7.33 6.37 0.21
N GLY A 65 -6.13 6.38 -0.36
CA GLY A 65 -5.39 7.62 -0.66
C GLY A 65 -6.18 8.56 -1.56
N LEU A 66 -6.72 8.07 -2.68
CA LEU A 66 -7.61 8.83 -3.57
C LEU A 66 -8.83 9.39 -2.84
N GLY A 67 -9.51 8.57 -2.04
CA GLY A 67 -10.68 8.96 -1.27
C GLY A 67 -10.36 10.08 -0.26
N PHE A 68 -9.25 9.96 0.47
CA PHE A 68 -8.80 10.98 1.40
C PHE A 68 -8.42 12.29 0.72
N GLY A 69 -7.74 12.23 -0.43
CA GLY A 69 -7.42 13.42 -1.23
C GLY A 69 -8.67 14.15 -1.71
N ILE A 70 -9.66 13.42 -2.25
CA ILE A 70 -10.94 13.97 -2.69
C ILE A 70 -11.69 14.58 -1.50
N ALA A 71 -11.79 13.86 -0.38
CA ALA A 71 -12.50 14.32 0.80
C ALA A 71 -11.86 15.58 1.43
N ALA A 72 -10.53 15.70 1.38
CA ALA A 72 -9.83 16.90 1.84
C ALA A 72 -10.09 18.11 0.91
N LEU A 73 -10.10 17.89 -0.41
CA LEU A 73 -10.38 18.93 -1.41
C LEU A 73 -11.83 19.41 -1.38
N THR A 74 -12.78 18.54 -1.04
CA THR A 74 -14.21 18.90 -0.93
C THR A 74 -14.60 19.46 0.45
N GLY A 75 -13.65 19.54 1.40
CA GLY A 75 -13.93 19.99 2.76
C GLY A 75 -14.72 19.01 3.62
N ALA A 76 -14.88 17.76 3.16
CA ALA A 76 -15.54 16.70 3.91
C ALA A 76 -14.68 16.17 5.07
N VAL A 77 -13.36 16.40 5.03
CA VAL A 77 -12.46 16.22 6.16
C VAL A 77 -12.32 17.57 6.85
N ALA A 78 -13.02 17.74 7.98
CA ALA A 78 -12.94 18.89 8.88
C ALA A 78 -12.17 18.46 10.14
#